data_AF-A0A9W8API8-F1
#
_entry.id   AF-A0A9W8API8-F1
#
_cell.length_a   1.000
_cell.length_b   1.000
_cell.length_c   1.000
_cell.angle_alpha   90.00
_cell.angle_beta   90.00
_cell.angle_gamma   90.00
#
_symmetry.space_group_name_H-M   'P 1'
#
loop_
_entity.id
_entity.type
_entity.pdbx_description
1 polymer ?
#
loop_
_entity_poly.entity_id
_entity_poly.type
_entity_poly.pdbx_seq_one_letter_code
_entity_poly.pdbx_strand_id
1 'polypeptide(L)'
;MSFAIAPKETLYVHRLNEKVKKDELRKSLYELFSAYGRVLEVKAYKKPNLRGQAFIVFRDVASATTARRKLDGFVFYDQPM
;
A
#
# COMPACT_ATOMS: atom_id res chain seq x y z
N MET A 1 8.67 -20.18 9.20
CA MET A 1 9.93 -19.42 9.06
C MET A 1 9.66 -18.25 8.12
N SER A 2 9.65 -17.02 8.63
CA SER A 2 9.50 -15.83 7.78
C SER A 2 10.85 -15.49 7.16
N PHE A 3 11.00 -15.69 5.85
CA PHE A 3 12.16 -15.18 5.13
C PHE A 3 12.17 -13.64 5.24
N ALA A 4 13.24 -13.06 5.78
CA ALA A 4 13.37 -11.62 5.86
C ALA A 4 13.56 -11.08 4.43
N ILE A 5 12.50 -10.48 3.88
CA ILE A 5 12.55 -9.83 2.58
C ILE A 5 13.36 -8.54 2.72
N ALA A 6 14.37 -8.35 1.86
CA ALA A 6 15.16 -7.13 1.82
C ALA A 6 14.25 -5.90 1.60
N PRO A 7 14.48 -4.78 2.32
CA PRO A 7 13.74 -3.54 2.10
C PRO A 7 13.79 -3.09 0.63
N LYS A 8 12.66 -2.62 0.11
CA LYS A 8 12.51 -2.07 -1.24
C LYS A 8 11.67 -0.79 -1.18
N GLU A 9 11.81 0.05 -2.20
CA GLU A 9 11.03 1.28 -2.39
C GLU A 9 9.56 1.00 -2.66
N THR A 10 9.26 -0.19 -3.22
CA THR A 10 7.88 -0.61 -3.51
C THR A 10 7.33 -1.49 -2.40
N LEU A 11 6.22 -1.06 -1.80
CA LEU A 11 5.44 -1.84 -0.85
C LEU A 11 4.30 -2.55 -1.55
N TYR A 12 4.11 -3.82 -1.23
CA TYR A 12 2.92 -4.58 -1.56
C TYR A 12 1.91 -4.48 -0.41
N VAL A 13 0.69 -4.09 -0.73
CA VAL A 13 -0.42 -3.96 0.21
C VAL A 13 -1.55 -4.88 -0.25
N HIS A 14 -2.10 -5.65 0.67
CA HIS A 14 -3.17 -6.62 0.39
C HIS A 14 -4.30 -6.51 1.43
N ARG A 15 -5.38 -7.30 1.25
CA ARG A 15 -6.61 -7.22 2.09
C ARG A 15 -7.25 -5.82 2.07
N LEU A 16 -7.14 -5.12 0.95
CA LEU A 16 -7.84 -3.85 0.76
C LEU A 16 -9.33 -4.11 0.46
N ASN A 17 -10.19 -3.23 0.95
CA ASN A 17 -11.62 -3.33 0.70
C ASN A 17 -11.94 -3.29 -0.81
N GLU A 18 -12.49 -4.39 -1.31
CA GLU A 18 -12.75 -4.56 -2.74
C GLU A 18 -13.91 -3.69 -3.27
N LYS A 19 -14.80 -3.23 -2.37
CA LYS A 19 -15.99 -2.45 -2.73
C LYS A 19 -15.67 -1.01 -3.10
N VAL A 20 -14.55 -0.46 -2.60
CA VAL A 20 -14.11 0.92 -2.88
C VAL A 20 -13.78 1.07 -4.36
N LYS A 21 -14.19 2.17 -5.02
CA LYS A 21 -13.88 2.37 -6.45
C LYS A 21 -12.37 2.49 -6.67
N LYS A 22 -11.87 2.06 -7.84
CA LYS A 22 -10.43 2.02 -8.13
C LYS A 22 -9.75 3.38 -7.95
N ASP A 23 -10.35 4.45 -8.47
CA ASP A 23 -9.72 5.78 -8.45
C ASP A 23 -9.73 6.38 -7.05
N GLU A 24 -10.81 6.18 -6.30
CA GLU A 24 -10.92 6.55 -4.89
C GLU A 24 -9.88 5.79 -4.05
N LEU A 25 -9.77 4.47 -4.22
CA LEU A 25 -8.78 3.65 -3.56
C LEU A 25 -7.35 4.14 -3.83
N ARG A 26 -7.03 4.48 -5.08
CA ARG A 26 -5.70 5.02 -5.44
C ARG A 26 -5.43 6.37 -4.78
N LYS A 27 -6.41 7.29 -4.78
CA LYS A 27 -6.27 8.62 -4.17
C LYS A 27 -6.05 8.51 -2.66
N SER A 28 -6.89 7.75 -1.96
CA SER A 28 -6.77 7.58 -0.51
C SER A 28 -5.47 6.87 -0.10
N LEU A 29 -5.03 5.86 -0.87
CA LEU A 29 -3.72 5.23 -0.65
C LEU A 29 -2.58 6.23 -0.89
N TYR A 30 -2.67 7.05 -1.94
CA TYR A 30 -1.67 8.07 -2.20
C TYR A 30 -1.57 9.06 -1.04
N GLU A 31 -2.70 9.59 -0.57
CA GLU A 31 -2.78 10.53 0.56
C GLU A 31 -2.21 9.92 1.85
N LEU A 32 -2.67 8.71 2.21
CA LEU A 32 -2.21 8.02 3.42
C LEU A 32 -0.70 7.77 3.39
N PHE A 33 -0.17 7.24 2.30
CA PHE A 33 1.25 6.88 2.21
C PHE A 33 2.16 8.11 2.02
N SER A 34 1.63 9.22 1.49
CA SER A 34 2.38 10.47 1.34
C SER A 34 2.82 11.09 2.67
N ALA A 35 2.18 10.73 3.79
CA ALA A 35 2.60 11.15 5.13
C ALA A 35 3.99 10.62 5.53
N TYR A 36 4.49 9.58 4.86
CA TYR A 36 5.75 8.92 5.20
C TYR A 36 6.88 9.22 4.20
N GLY A 37 6.60 9.90 3.10
CA GLY A 37 7.59 10.25 2.08
C GLY A 37 6.98 10.47 0.70
N ARG A 38 7.83 10.82 -0.27
CA ARG A 38 7.37 11.10 -1.63
C ARG A 38 6.95 9.80 -2.34
N VAL A 39 5.65 9.64 -2.56
CA VAL A 39 5.07 8.57 -3.37
C VAL A 39 5.20 8.95 -4.86
N LEU A 40 5.81 8.07 -5.64
CA LEU A 40 5.96 8.21 -7.09
C LEU A 40 4.75 7.63 -7.82
N GLU A 41 4.23 6.49 -7.36
CA GLU A 41 3.15 5.80 -8.04
C GLU A 41 2.33 4.92 -7.07
N VAL A 42 1.01 4.86 -7.31
CA VAL A 42 0.11 3.90 -6.68
C VAL A 42 -0.55 3.05 -7.76
N LYS A 43 -0.26 1.74 -7.76
CA LYS A 43 -0.86 0.75 -8.66
C LYS A 43 -1.88 -0.08 -7.89
N ALA A 44 -3.17 0.19 -8.09
CA ALA A 44 -4.25 -0.63 -7.54
C ALA A 44 -4.99 -1.35 -8.68
N TYR A 45 -5.49 -2.55 -8.41
CA TYR A 45 -6.15 -3.40 -9.40
C TYR A 45 -7.55 -3.82 -8.96
N LYS A 46 -8.43 -4.09 -9.94
CA LYS A 46 -9.80 -4.58 -9.74
C LYS A 46 -10.11 -5.87 -10.53
N LYS A 47 -9.11 -6.45 -11.18
CA LYS A 47 -9.26 -7.73 -11.88
C LYS A 47 -9.43 -8.87 -10.86
N PRO A 48 -10.17 -9.95 -11.15
CA PRO A 48 -10.48 -11.01 -10.17
C PRO A 48 -9.29 -11.53 -9.34
N ASN A 49 -8.10 -11.68 -9.96
CA ASN A 49 -6.90 -12.21 -9.28
C ASN A 49 -6.05 -11.13 -8.57
N LEU A 50 -6.37 -9.85 -8.76
CA LEU A 50 -5.59 -8.71 -8.26
C LEU A 50 -6.44 -7.71 -7.45
N ARG A 51 -7.74 -7.97 -7.29
CA ARG A 51 -8.60 -7.15 -6.44
C ARG A 51 -8.13 -7.24 -4.99
N GLY A 52 -8.31 -6.15 -4.26
CA GLY A 52 -7.84 -6.04 -2.87
C GLY A 52 -6.32 -5.90 -2.73
N GLN A 53 -5.60 -5.65 -3.82
CA GLN A 53 -4.14 -5.52 -3.84
C GLN A 53 -3.70 -4.19 -4.45
N ALA A 54 -2.61 -3.65 -3.92
CA ALA A 54 -1.94 -2.48 -4.45
C ALA A 54 -0.42 -2.52 -4.27
N PHE A 55 0.27 -1.75 -5.11
CA PHE A 55 1.70 -1.47 -4.96
C PHE A 55 1.90 0.03 -4.80
N ILE A 56 2.61 0.41 -3.74
CA ILE A 56 2.97 1.79 -3.43
C ILE A 56 4.46 1.97 -3.69
N VAL A 57 4.81 2.83 -4.65
CA VAL A 57 6.20 3.08 -5.04
C VAL A 57 6.64 4.39 -4.40
N PHE A 58 7.57 4.31 -3.45
CA PHE A 58 8.23 5.49 -2.87
C PHE A 58 9.46 5.91 -3.67
N ARG A 59 9.92 7.15 -3.44
CA ARG A 59 11.19 7.64 -3.97
C ARG A 59 12.41 6.97 -3.34
N ASP A 60 12.30 6.55 -2.08
CA ASP A 60 13.40 5.99 -1.30
C ASP A 60 12.95 4.85 -0.37
N VAL A 61 13.89 3.97 -0.02
CA VAL A 61 13.66 2.78 0.80
C VAL A 61 13.35 3.14 2.26
N ALA A 62 13.83 4.28 2.78
CA ALA A 62 13.61 4.68 4.17
C ALA A 62 12.14 5.06 4.41
N SER A 63 11.54 5.79 3.47
CA SER A 63 10.12 6.12 3.44
C SER A 63 9.25 4.86 3.41
N ALA A 64 9.56 3.92 2.50
CA ALA A 64 8.87 2.64 2.40
C ALA A 64 9.00 1.80 3.70
N THR A 65 10.19 1.77 4.30
CA THR A 65 10.43 1.04 5.56
C THR A 65 9.63 1.63 6.71
N THR A 66 9.56 2.96 6.79
CA THR A 66 8.79 3.69 7.81
C THR A 66 7.30 3.45 7.64
N ALA A 67 6.78 3.62 6.43
CA ALA A 67 5.38 3.37 6.11
C ALA A 67 4.98 1.94 6.47
N ARG A 68 5.77 0.93 6.07
CA ARG A 68 5.50 -0.48 6.41
C ARG A 68 5.37 -0.69 7.92
N ARG A 69 6.28 -0.15 8.72
CA ARG A 69 6.24 -0.32 10.19
C ARG A 69 5.06 0.40 10.85
N LYS A 70 4.64 1.53 10.28
CA LYS A 70 3.56 2.37 10.85
C LYS A 70 2.17 1.94 10.41
N LEU A 71 2.04 1.30 9.25
CA LEU A 71 0.78 0.93 8.65
C LEU A 71 0.48 -0.57 8.70
N ASP A 72 1.36 -1.39 9.28
CA ASP A 72 1.11 -2.82 9.48
C ASP A 72 -0.13 -3.03 10.37
N GLY A 73 -1.18 -3.62 9.81
CA GLY A 73 -2.46 -3.83 10.50
C GLY A 73 -3.31 -2.57 10.66
N PHE A 74 -2.96 -1.45 10.01
CA PHE A 74 -3.78 -0.24 10.02
C PHE A 74 -5.15 -0.52 9.37
N VAL A 75 -6.21 -0.03 10.00
CA VAL A 75 -7.58 -0.21 9.48
C VAL A 75 -7.86 0.83 8.41
N PHE A 76 -8.04 0.37 7.18
CA PHE A 76 -8.29 1.19 6.00
C PHE A 76 -9.55 0.70 5.28
N TYR A 77 -10.57 1.56 5.19
CA TYR A 77 -11.91 1.20 4.70
C TYR A 77 -12.45 -0.08 5.39
N ASP A 78 -12.44 -0.07 6.72
CA ASP A 78 -12.92 -1.17 7.59
C ASP A 78 -12.18 -2.50 7.43
N GLN A 79 -11.01 -2.52 6.77
CA GLN A 79 -10.16 -3.72 6.67
C GLN A 79 -8.74 -3.45 7.18
N PRO A 80 -8.18 -4.35 8.00
CA PRO A 80 -6.77 -4.26 8.38
C PRO A 80 -5.91 -4.67 7.18
N MET A 81 -5.07 -3.73 6.71
CA MET A 81 -4.13 -3.99 5.61
C MET A 81 -2.82 -4.60 6.12
#